data_AF-A0A9D4EJ52-F1
#
_entry.id   AF-A0A9D4EJ52-F1
#
_cell.length_a   1.000
_cell.length_b   1.000
_cell.length_c   1.000
_cell.angle_alpha   90.00
_cell.angle_beta   90.00
_cell.angle_gamma   90.00
#
_symmetry.space_group_name_H-M   'P 1'
#
loop_
_entity.id
_entity.type
_entity.pdbx_description
1 polymer ?
#
loop_
_entity_poly.entity_id
_entity_poly.type
_entity_poly.pdbx_seq_one_letter_code
_entity_poly.pdbx_strand_id
1 'polypeptide(L)'
;MMPLLRWLHGLGSLCQQTTDDVIIKMAAWSGFPLGFKITAQTTDDAIIKMAAWSGFPLGFKITAQTTDDAIIKMAAWSGFPLGFKITAQTTDDAIIKMAAWSGFPLGFKITANDDSLKTQTI
;
A
#
# COMPACT_ATOMS: atom_id res chain seq x y z
N MET A 1 17.54 7.64 -3.41
CA MET A 1 17.82 6.20 -3.67
C MET A 1 16.59 5.60 -4.34
N MET A 2 16.71 4.94 -5.50
CA MET A 2 15.54 4.33 -6.16
C MET A 2 15.12 3.05 -5.42
N PRO A 3 13.82 2.81 -5.16
CA PRO A 3 13.37 1.60 -4.49
C PRO A 3 13.51 0.40 -5.44
N LEU A 4 14.16 -0.67 -4.98
CA LEU A 4 14.34 -1.89 -5.75
C LEU A 4 13.31 -2.95 -5.31
N LEU A 5 12.49 -3.42 -6.25
CA LEU A 5 11.59 -4.55 -6.01
C LEU A 5 12.44 -5.83 -5.93
N ARG A 6 12.45 -6.49 -4.78
CA ARG A 6 13.18 -7.74 -4.57
C ARG A 6 12.24 -8.93 -4.68
N TRP A 7 12.60 -9.88 -5.54
CA TRP A 7 11.91 -11.15 -5.72
C TRP A 7 12.71 -12.28 -5.05
N LEU A 8 12.11 -12.97 -4.08
CA LEU A 8 12.72 -14.12 -3.40
C LEU A 8 11.71 -15.26 -3.35
N HIS A 9 11.99 -16.35 -4.05
CA HIS A 9 11.17 -17.58 -3.98
C HIS A 9 9.66 -17.31 -4.13
N GLY A 10 9.27 -16.48 -5.10
CA GLY A 10 7.86 -16.14 -5.34
C GLY A 10 7.27 -15.05 -4.42
N LEU A 11 8.05 -14.47 -3.51
CA LEU A 11 7.67 -13.29 -2.73
C LEU A 11 8.18 -12.03 -3.43
N GLY A 12 7.26 -11.13 -3.79
CA GLY A 12 7.58 -9.79 -4.26
C GLY A 12 7.56 -8.83 -3.08
N SER A 13 8.70 -8.23 -2.74
CA SER A 13 8.78 -7.25 -1.67
C SER A 13 9.47 -5.97 -2.14
N LEU A 14 8.78 -4.85 -2.00
CA LEU A 14 9.33 -3.51 -2.17
C LEU A 14 9.35 -2.81 -0.82
N CYS A 15 10.52 -2.34 -0.39
CA CYS A 15 10.67 -1.58 0.85
C CYS A 15 11.48 -0.33 0.55
N GLN A 16 10.95 0.84 0.92
CA GLN A 16 11.67 2.10 0.86
C GLN A 16 11.57 2.78 2.23
N GLN A 17 12.73 3.17 2.74
CA GLN A 17 12.87 3.92 3.98
C GLN A 17 13.77 5.12 3.72
N THR A 18 13.29 6.32 4.00
CA THR A 18 14.02 7.58 3.78
C THR A 18 13.41 8.68 4.67
N THR A 19 14.01 9.86 4.69
CA THR A 19 13.40 11.06 5.28
C THR A 19 12.51 11.79 4.29
N ASP A 20 12.82 11.66 2.99
CA ASP A 20 12.20 12.44 1.92
C ASP A 20 10.93 11.75 1.37
N ASP A 21 10.20 12.44 0.50
CA ASP A 21 9.03 11.87 -0.18
C ASP A 21 9.29 10.48 -0.80
N VAL A 22 8.37 9.56 -0.53
CA VAL A 22 8.34 8.23 -1.13
C VAL A 22 7.23 8.12 -2.15
N ILE A 23 7.60 7.97 -3.42
CA ILE A 23 6.64 7.75 -4.51
C ILE A 23 6.86 6.38 -5.14
N ILE A 24 5.92 5.47 -4.91
CA ILE A 24 5.90 4.13 -5.51
C ILE A 24 4.79 4.08 -6.56
N LYS A 25 5.17 3.82 -7.81
CA LYS A 25 4.23 3.67 -8.94
C LYS A 25 4.37 2.30 -9.56
N MET A 26 3.24 1.60 -9.69
CA MET A 26 3.16 0.34 -10.43
C MET A 26 2.04 0.45 -11.47
N ALA A 27 2.42 0.37 -12.75
CA ALA A 27 1.47 0.55 -13.85
C ALA A 27 0.50 -0.63 -13.94
N ALA A 28 1.03 -1.84 -14.08
CA ALA A 28 0.24 -3.05 -14.08
C ALA A 28 1.08 -4.20 -13.53
N TRP A 29 0.43 -5.16 -12.91
CA TRP A 29 1.06 -6.40 -12.50
C TRP A 29 0.13 -7.58 -12.70
N SER A 30 0.69 -8.69 -13.20
CA SER A 30 -0.01 -9.95 -13.38
C SER A 30 0.83 -11.13 -12.94
N GLY A 31 0.28 -12.03 -12.12
CA GLY A 31 0.96 -13.27 -11.73
C GLY A 31 0.41 -13.95 -10.48
N PHE A 32 1.15 -14.94 -9.98
CA PHE A 32 0.74 -15.79 -8.85
C PHE A 32 1.87 -15.86 -7.81
N PRO A 33 2.18 -14.76 -7.10
CA PRO A 33 3.29 -14.77 -6.17
C PRO A 33 2.83 -15.48 -4.88
N LEU A 34 3.73 -16.10 -4.13
CA LEU A 34 3.37 -16.58 -2.80
C LEU A 34 2.94 -15.42 -1.90
N GLY A 35 3.51 -14.24 -2.10
CA GLY A 35 3.04 -13.02 -1.43
C GLY A 35 3.58 -11.76 -2.08
N PHE A 36 2.88 -10.66 -1.83
CA PHE A 36 3.22 -9.34 -2.30
C PHE A 36 3.20 -8.34 -1.16
N LYS A 37 4.31 -7.62 -0.98
CA LYS A 37 4.47 -6.62 0.07
C LYS A 37 5.05 -5.33 -0.49
N ILE A 38 4.38 -4.21 -0.24
CA ILE A 38 4.95 -2.86 -0.38
C ILE A 38 5.01 -2.22 1.00
N THR A 39 6.14 -1.61 1.32
CA THR A 39 6.32 -0.80 2.52
C THR A 39 7.03 0.50 2.16
N ALA A 40 6.36 1.61 2.43
CA ALA A 40 6.93 2.95 2.39
C ALA A 40 6.99 3.47 3.83
N GLN A 41 8.18 3.85 4.27
CA GLN A 41 8.43 4.48 5.56
C GLN A 41 9.19 5.78 5.30
N THR A 42 8.61 6.91 5.69
CA THR A 42 9.27 8.20 5.54
C THR A 42 8.86 9.19 6.63
N THR A 43 9.55 10.32 6.73
CA THR A 43 9.09 11.46 7.53
C THR A 43 8.11 12.29 6.72
N ASP A 44 8.46 12.60 5.47
CA ASP A 44 7.63 13.36 4.51
C ASP A 44 6.57 12.47 3.83
N ASP A 45 6.00 12.88 2.70
CA ASP A 45 4.83 12.21 2.10
C ASP A 45 5.10 10.80 1.57
N ALA A 46 4.14 9.90 1.76
CA ALA A 46 4.16 8.55 1.21
C ALA A 46 3.02 8.32 0.20
N ILE A 47 3.36 8.23 -1.09
CA ILE A 47 2.40 8.02 -2.19
C ILE A 47 2.63 6.67 -2.86
N ILE A 48 1.65 5.77 -2.74
CA ILE A 48 1.64 4.46 -3.41
C ILE A 48 0.51 4.44 -4.43
N LYS A 49 0.85 4.29 -5.72
CA LYS A 49 -0.10 4.23 -6.83
C LYS A 49 0.03 2.92 -7.59
N MET A 50 -1.08 2.20 -7.71
CA MET A 50 -1.20 0.99 -8.51
C MET A 50 -2.32 1.16 -9.54
N ALA A 51 -2.00 1.10 -10.83
CA ALA A 51 -3.03 1.23 -11.86
C ALA A 51 -3.82 -0.08 -12.01
N ALA A 52 -3.15 -1.21 -12.15
CA ALA A 52 -3.82 -2.52 -12.25
C ALA A 52 -3.07 -3.62 -11.51
N TRP A 53 -3.83 -4.51 -10.88
CA TRP A 53 -3.34 -5.79 -10.35
C TRP A 53 -4.25 -6.92 -10.80
N SER A 54 -3.64 -8.02 -11.28
CA SER A 54 -4.31 -9.29 -11.52
C SER A 54 -3.51 -10.45 -10.94
N GLY A 55 -4.03 -11.17 -9.96
CA GLY A 55 -3.27 -12.31 -9.42
C GLY A 55 -3.85 -12.94 -8.17
N PHE A 56 -3.25 -14.04 -7.74
CA PHE A 56 -3.75 -14.85 -6.63
C PHE A 56 -2.67 -15.04 -5.55
N PRO A 57 -2.22 -13.96 -4.88
CA PRO A 57 -1.20 -14.11 -3.86
C PRO A 57 -1.74 -14.75 -2.58
N LEU A 58 -0.97 -15.56 -1.86
CA LEU A 58 -1.42 -16.02 -0.53
C LEU A 58 -1.60 -14.81 0.40
N GLY A 59 -0.76 -13.79 0.29
CA GLY A 59 -0.91 -12.53 1.02
C GLY A 59 -0.59 -11.31 0.17
N PHE A 60 -1.43 -10.29 0.25
CA PHE A 60 -1.20 -8.96 -0.29
C PHE A 60 -1.17 -7.94 0.84
N LYS A 61 -0.05 -7.22 0.96
CA LYS A 61 0.12 -6.18 1.98
C LYS A 61 0.70 -4.90 1.38
N ILE A 62 0.01 -3.79 1.60
CA ILE A 62 0.56 -2.45 1.38
C ILE A 62 0.60 -1.72 2.72
N THR A 63 1.71 -1.07 3.02
CA THR A 63 1.87 -0.24 4.20
C THR A 63 2.56 1.06 3.83
N ALA A 64 1.93 2.18 4.15
CA ALA A 64 2.53 3.50 4.16
C ALA A 64 2.54 4.00 5.62
N GLN A 65 3.71 4.37 6.11
CA GLN A 65 3.93 4.93 7.43
C GLN A 65 4.73 6.22 7.26
N THR A 66 4.17 7.33 7.69
CA THR A 66 4.77 8.65 7.56
C THR A 66 4.40 9.54 8.75
N THR A 67 5.08 10.67 8.91
CA THR A 67 4.61 11.77 9.77
C THR A 67 3.57 12.60 9.02
N ASP A 68 3.85 12.98 7.78
CA ASP A 68 2.99 13.85 6.95
C ASP A 68 1.85 13.03 6.27
N ASP A 69 1.66 13.13 4.95
CA ASP A 69 0.51 12.51 4.28
C ASP A 69 0.80 11.11 3.73
N ALA A 70 -0.14 10.18 3.96
CA ALA A 70 -0.10 8.85 3.34
C ALA A 70 -1.24 8.65 2.33
N ILE A 71 -0.89 8.47 1.06
CA ILE A 71 -1.84 8.28 -0.02
C ILE A 71 -1.62 6.93 -0.71
N ILE A 72 -2.59 6.03 -0.60
CA ILE A 72 -2.62 4.75 -1.32
C ILE A 72 -3.76 4.77 -2.32
N LYS A 73 -3.44 4.68 -3.61
CA LYS A 73 -4.42 4.67 -4.71
C LYS A 73 -4.29 3.39 -5.53
N MET A 74 -5.41 2.70 -5.73
CA MET A 74 -5.50 1.55 -6.62
C MET A 74 -6.65 1.73 -7.59
N ALA A 75 -6.36 1.72 -8.89
CA ALA A 75 -7.41 1.93 -9.89
C ALA A 75 -8.18 0.62 -10.17
N ALA A 76 -7.48 -0.50 -10.37
CA ALA A 76 -8.13 -1.79 -10.58
C ALA A 76 -7.42 -2.92 -9.84
N TRP A 77 -8.21 -3.75 -9.16
CA TRP A 77 -7.78 -4.99 -8.54
C TRP A 77 -8.63 -6.16 -9.02
N SER A 78 -7.96 -7.23 -9.44
CA SER A 78 -8.54 -8.55 -9.70
C SER A 78 -7.72 -9.62 -8.99
N GLY A 79 -8.31 -10.40 -8.08
CA GLY A 79 -7.54 -11.43 -7.39
C GLY A 79 -8.19 -12.04 -6.16
N PHE A 80 -7.73 -13.21 -5.76
CA PHE A 80 -8.30 -13.97 -4.64
C PHE A 80 -7.23 -14.30 -3.59
N PRO A 81 -6.76 -13.31 -2.83
CA PRO A 81 -5.72 -13.56 -1.86
C PRO A 81 -6.27 -14.18 -0.57
N LEU A 82 -5.49 -15.04 0.12
CA LEU A 82 -5.94 -15.51 1.44
C LEU A 82 -6.00 -14.33 2.43
N GLY A 83 -5.03 -13.41 2.35
CA GLY A 83 -5.04 -12.18 3.14
C GLY A 83 -4.82 -10.95 2.26
N PHE A 84 -5.68 -9.95 2.45
CA PHE A 84 -5.55 -8.63 1.84
C PHE A 84 -5.49 -7.56 2.92
N LYS A 85 -4.38 -6.83 2.99
CA LYS A 85 -4.19 -5.76 3.97
C LYS A 85 -3.64 -4.49 3.32
N ILE A 86 -4.32 -3.38 3.54
CA ILE A 86 -3.80 -2.05 3.26
C ILE A 86 -3.79 -1.25 4.56
N THR A 87 -2.69 -0.56 4.81
CA THR A 87 -2.53 0.27 5.99
C THR A 87 -1.85 1.59 5.60
N ALA A 88 -2.49 2.70 5.92
CA ALA A 88 -1.91 4.04 5.91
C ALA A 88 -1.90 4.52 7.37
N GLN A 89 -0.75 4.95 7.87
CA GLN A 89 -0.57 5.48 9.23
C GLN A 89 0.25 6.76 9.15
N THR A 90 -0.30 7.84 9.70
CA THR A 90 0.24 9.20 9.55
C THR A 90 -0.16 10.06 10.74
N THR A 91 0.52 11.19 10.94
CA THR A 91 0.07 12.24 11.86
C THR A 91 -0.92 13.18 11.19
N ASP A 92 -0.73 13.51 9.91
CA ASP A 92 -1.60 14.42 9.15
C ASP A 92 -2.77 13.71 8.45
N ASP A 93 -2.72 13.40 7.14
CA ASP A 93 -3.84 12.77 6.42
C ASP A 93 -3.54 11.35 5.89
N ALA A 94 -4.39 10.37 6.27
CA ALA A 94 -4.40 9.03 5.69
C ALA A 94 -5.51 8.86 4.62
N ILE A 95 -5.12 8.66 3.36
CA ILE A 95 -6.07 8.45 2.25
C ILE A 95 -5.84 7.10 1.57
N ILE A 96 -6.87 6.26 1.55
CA ILE A 96 -6.90 5.01 0.77
C ILE A 96 -8.05 5.06 -0.23
N LYS A 97 -7.74 4.97 -1.52
CA LYS A 97 -8.74 4.93 -2.60
C LYS A 97 -8.58 3.67 -3.44
N MET A 98 -9.69 3.00 -3.69
CA MET A 98 -9.78 1.83 -4.56
C MET A 98 -10.95 2.01 -5.51
N ALA A 99 -10.70 2.09 -6.81
CA ALA A 99 -11.74 2.43 -7.79
C ALA A 99 -12.50 1.20 -8.30
N ALA A 100 -11.81 0.08 -8.55
CA ALA A 100 -12.43 -1.17 -8.95
C ALA A 100 -11.80 -2.35 -8.20
N TRP A 101 -12.67 -3.25 -7.71
CA TRP A 101 -12.30 -4.45 -7.00
C TRP A 101 -13.09 -5.65 -7.53
N SER A 102 -12.38 -6.70 -7.89
CA SER A 102 -12.93 -8.03 -8.18
C SER A 102 -12.09 -9.06 -7.43
N GLY A 103 -12.67 -9.69 -6.41
CA GLY A 103 -11.89 -10.61 -5.58
C GLY A 103 -12.61 -11.04 -4.32
N PHE A 104 -12.29 -12.24 -3.85
CA PHE A 104 -12.88 -12.84 -2.66
C PHE A 104 -11.78 -13.29 -1.70
N PRO A 105 -11.26 -12.37 -0.88
CA PRO A 105 -10.22 -12.69 0.08
C PRO A 105 -10.80 -13.37 1.32
N LEU A 106 -10.05 -14.30 1.93
CA LEU A 106 -10.48 -14.90 3.20
C LEU A 106 -10.34 -13.92 4.36
N GLY A 107 -9.34 -13.04 4.31
CA GLY A 107 -9.17 -11.92 5.23
C GLY A 107 -9.00 -10.61 4.47
N PHE A 108 -9.81 -9.60 4.79
CA PHE A 108 -9.74 -8.27 4.20
C PHE A 108 -9.65 -7.21 5.29
N LYS A 109 -8.61 -6.37 5.24
CA LYS A 109 -8.47 -5.23 6.14
C LYS A 109 -7.90 -4.02 5.41
N ILE A 110 -8.64 -2.93 5.47
CA ILE A 110 -8.17 -1.60 5.08
C ILE A 110 -8.18 -0.73 6.34
N THR A 111 -7.10 -0.01 6.58
CA THR A 111 -6.97 0.86 7.74
C THR A 111 -6.25 2.13 7.32
N ALA A 112 -6.92 3.26 7.51
CA ALA A 112 -6.36 4.59 7.38
C ALA A 112 -6.43 5.21 8.77
N ASN A 113 -5.27 5.49 9.36
CA ASN A 113 -5.17 6.14 10.65
C ASN A 113 -4.35 7.42 10.46
N ASP A 114 -4.96 8.52 10.83
CA ASP A 114 -4.35 9.81 11.06
C ASP A 114 -4.41 10.11 12.56
N ASP A 115 -3.28 10.52 13.15
CA ASP A 115 -3.21 11.03 14.53
C ASP A 115 -3.49 12.54 14.58
N SER A 116 -4.24 13.04 13.59
CA SER A 116 -4.66 14.44 13.50
C SER A 116 -5.57 14.74 14.69
N LEU A 117 -4.97 15.16 15.82
CA LEU A 117 -5.66 15.84 16.90
C LEU A 117 -6.24 17.10 16.28
N LYS A 118 -7.49 17.00 15.77
CA LYS A 118 -8.33 18.14 15.48
C LYS A 118 -8.54 18.85 16.81
N THR A 119 -7.58 19.71 17.15
CA THR A 119 -7.67 20.65 18.24
C THR A 119 -8.73 21.66 17.79
N GLN A 120 -9.99 21.26 17.90
CA GLN A 120 -11.12 22.16 17.81
C GLN A 120 -11.07 22.98 19.09
N THR A 121 -10.28 24.04 19.06
CA THR A 121 -10.46 25.16 19.98
C THR A 121 -11.79 25.80 19.60
N ILE A 122 -12.80 25.59 20.45
CA ILE A 122 -14.06 26.37 20.46
C ILE A 122 -13.77 27.73 21.07
#